data_AF-A0A0V0GGK2-F1
#
_entry.id   AF-A0A0V0GGK2-F1
#
_cell.length_a   1.000
_cell.length_b   1.000
_cell.length_c   1.000
_cell.angle_alpha   90.00
_cell.angle_beta   90.00
_cell.angle_gamma   90.00
#
_symmetry.space_group_name_H-M   'P 1'
#
loop_
_entity.id
_entity.type
_entity.pdbx_description
1 polymer ?
#
loop_
_entity_poly.entity_id
_entity_poly.type
_entity_poly.pdbx_seq_one_letter_code
_entity_poly.pdbx_strand_id
1 'polypeptide(L)' 'DILTLAAREAIYLTRGPFWSVCLGRRDSLTASQSAANDQLPSPFEPLVNITAKFVSKGLDVKDVVVLSGT' A
#
# COMPACT_ATOMS: atom_id res chain seq x y z
N ASP A 1 13.72 2.26 2.50
CA ASP A 1 13.53 3.22 1.38
C ASP A 1 13.60 2.64 -0.02
N ILE A 2 14.52 1.70 -0.29
CA ILE A 2 14.72 1.11 -1.63
C ILE A 2 13.40 0.64 -2.26
N LEU A 3 12.55 -0.09 -1.52
CA LEU A 3 11.26 -0.56 -2.02
C LEU A 3 10.33 0.58 -2.49
N THR A 4 10.29 1.69 -1.75
CA THR A 4 9.43 2.83 -2.11
C THR A 4 9.93 3.55 -3.36
N LEU A 5 11.25 3.66 -3.53
CA LEU A 5 11.86 4.22 -4.75
C LEU A 5 11.63 3.30 -5.95
N ALA A 6 11.82 1.99 -5.79
CA ALA A 6 11.58 1.02 -6.85
C ALA A 6 10.12 1.04 -7.33
N ALA A 7 9.15 1.11 -6.41
CA ALA A 7 7.74 1.23 -6.76
C ALA A 7 7.43 2.52 -7.54
N ARG A 8 8.03 3.65 -7.14
CA ARG A 8 7.90 4.92 -7.88
C ARG A 8 8.45 4.78 -9.31
N GLU A 9 9.65 4.22 -9.47
CA GLU A 9 10.24 4.04 -10.79
C GLU A 9 9.45 3.10 -11.68
N ALA A 10 8.92 1.99 -11.12
CA ALA A 10 8.08 1.07 -11.87
C ALA A 10 6.85 1.79 -12.44
N ILE A 11 6.18 2.61 -11.63
CA ILE A 11 4.99 3.37 -12.07
C ILE A 11 5.37 4.46 -13.09
N TYR A 12 6.51 5.12 -12.92
CA TYR A 12 6.99 6.10 -13.90
C TYR A 12 7.29 5.44 -15.26
N LEU A 13 7.93 4.27 -15.27
CA LEU A 13 8.24 3.50 -16.47
C LEU A 13 6.97 2.97 -17.18
N THR A 14 5.91 2.65 -16.45
CA THR A 14 4.60 2.30 -17.02
C THR A 14 3.77 3.53 -17.44
N ARG A 15 4.39 4.72 -17.51
CA ARG A 15 3.77 6.01 -17.91
C ARG A 15 2.77 6.55 -16.89
N GLY A 16 2.87 6.12 -15.64
CA GLY A 16 2.14 6.69 -14.51
C GLY A 16 2.71 8.03 -14.04
N PRO A 17 2.08 8.65 -13.02
CA PRO A 17 2.52 9.93 -12.50
C PRO A 17 3.88 9.83 -11.79
N PHE A 18 4.60 10.95 -11.74
CA PHE A 18 5.79 11.08 -10.91
C PHE A 18 5.43 11.74 -9.58
N TRP A 19 5.96 11.20 -8.48
CA TRP A 19 5.91 11.85 -7.17
C TRP A 19 7.26 11.74 -6.45
N SER A 20 7.51 12.71 -5.58
CA SER A 20 8.68 12.75 -4.70
C SER A 20 8.50 11.76 -3.53
N VAL A 21 9.50 10.92 -3.30
CA VAL A 21 9.50 9.97 -2.19
C VAL A 21 10.30 10.56 -1.02
N CYS A 22 9.65 10.75 0.13
CA CYS A 22 10.35 11.09 1.36
C CYS A 22 11.24 9.92 1.79
N LEU A 23 12.50 10.21 2.15
CA LEU A 23 13.51 9.22 2.57
C LEU A 23 13.73 9.27 4.09
N GLY A 24 14.45 8.27 4.63
CA GLY A 24 14.77 8.14 6.05
C GLY A 24 14.08 6.97 6.74
N ARG A 25 13.46 6.03 5.99
CA ARG A 25 12.88 4.82 6.60
C ARG A 25 13.98 3.89 7.06
N ARG A 26 13.86 3.41 8.29
CA ARG A 26 14.76 2.41 8.89
C ARG A 26 14.16 1.01 8.73
N ASP A 27 15.03 0.03 8.47
CA ASP A 27 14.60 -1.35 8.30
C ASP A 27 14.21 -1.97 9.65
N SER A 28 13.13 -2.76 9.65
CA SER A 28 12.75 -3.56 10.82
C SER A 28 13.68 -4.76 10.98
N LEU A 29 13.96 -5.15 12.22
CA LEU A 29 14.72 -6.36 12.54
C LEU A 29 13.82 -7.60 12.67
N THR A 30 12.50 -7.41 12.64
CA THR A 30 11.50 -8.48 12.78
C THR A 30 10.43 -8.38 11.71
N ALA A 31 9.86 -9.54 11.37
CA ALA A 31 8.70 -9.67 10.49
C ALA A 31 7.52 -10.27 11.29
N SER A 32 6.29 -10.01 10.86
CA SER A 32 5.08 -10.55 11.48
C SER A 32 4.13 -11.09 10.43
N GLN A 33 4.05 -12.42 10.34
CA GLN A 33 3.13 -13.11 9.43
C GLN A 33 1.67 -12.96 9.88
N SER A 34 1.40 -13.00 11.19
CA SER A 34 0.06 -12.79 11.72
C SER A 34 -0.47 -11.40 11.36
N ALA A 35 0.34 -10.35 11.55
CA ALA A 35 -0.05 -9.00 11.17
C ALA A 35 -0.30 -8.88 9.65
N ALA A 36 0.47 -9.58 8.81
CA ALA A 36 0.23 -9.60 7.37
C ALA A 36 -1.11 -10.26 7.02
N ASN A 37 -1.42 -11.42 7.61
CA ASN A 37 -2.68 -12.12 7.39
C ASN A 37 -3.89 -11.30 7.85
N ASP A 38 -3.76 -10.55 8.95
CA ASP A 38 -4.85 -9.75 9.51
C ASP A 38 -5.05 -8.43 8.76
N GLN A 39 -3.97 -7.79 8.31
CA GLN A 39 -4.02 -6.42 7.78
C GLN A 39 -4.10 -6.33 6.26
N LEU A 40 -3.70 -7.38 5.52
CA LEU A 40 -3.84 -7.40 4.07
C LEU A 40 -5.27 -7.79 3.67
N PRO A 41 -5.89 -7.08 2.72
CA PRO A 41 -7.21 -7.47 2.23
C PRO A 41 -7.12 -8.74 1.37
N SER A 42 -7.96 -9.72 1.65
CA SER A 42 -8.18 -10.87 0.76
C SER A 42 -9.06 -10.47 -0.43
N PRO A 43 -8.82 -11.01 -1.63
CA PRO A 43 -9.69 -10.77 -2.79
C PRO A 43 -11.12 -11.29 -2.63
N PHE A 44 -11.35 -12.17 -1.64
CA PHE A 44 -12.68 -12.74 -1.34
C PHE A 44 -13.40 -12.00 -0.20
N GLU A 45 -12.78 -10.99 0.40
CA GLU A 45 -13.41 -10.20 1.45
C GLU A 45 -14.47 -9.23 0.89
N PRO A 46 -15.55 -8.97 1.64
CA PRO A 46 -16.53 -7.96 1.24
C PRO A 46 -15.89 -6.57 1.26
N LEU A 47 -16.37 -5.68 0.39
CA LEU A 47 -15.87 -4.30 0.25
C LEU A 47 -15.82 -3.53 1.58
N VAL A 48 -16.78 -3.79 2.48
CA VAL A 48 -16.84 -3.16 3.81
C VAL A 48 -15.57 -3.49 4.62
N ASN A 49 -15.09 -4.72 4.57
CA ASN A 49 -13.90 -5.15 5.30
C ASN A 49 -12.62 -4.58 4.67
N ILE A 50 -12.54 -4.55 3.34
CA ILE A 50 -11.43 -3.92 2.61
C ILE A 50 -11.36 -2.44 2.98
N THR A 51 -12.49 -1.74 2.95
CA THR A 51 -12.57 -0.31 3.30
C THR A 51 -12.14 -0.08 4.75
N ALA A 52 -12.59 -0.91 5.70
CA ALA A 52 -12.16 -0.81 7.11
C ALA A 52 -10.65 -0.98 7.28
N LYS A 53 -10.02 -1.90 6.52
CA LYS A 53 -8.55 -2.09 6.54
C LYS A 53 -7.82 -0.85 6.00
N PHE A 54 -8.30 -0.23 4.92
CA PHE A 54 -7.73 1.03 4.40
C PHE A 54 -7.87 2.19 5.40
N VAL A 55 -9.06 2.34 6.00
CA VAL A 55 -9.31 3.36 7.04
C VAL A 55 -8.40 3.16 8.25
N SER A 56 -8.11 1.91 8.64
CA SER A 56 -7.14 1.63 9.72
C SER A 56 -5.71 2.11 9.42
N LYS A 57 -5.38 2.31 8.14
CA LYS A 57 -4.11 2.86 7.66
C LYS A 57 -4.17 4.37 7.38
N GLY A 58 -5.29 5.01 7.72
CA GLY A 58 -5.50 6.45 7.51
C GLY A 58 -5.88 6.82 6.07
N LEU A 59 -6.32 5.85 5.27
CA LEU A 59 -6.75 6.04 3.89
C LEU A 59 -8.28 6.13 3.80
N ASP A 60 -8.79 6.87 2.83
CA ASP A 60 -10.23 7.03 2.64
C ASP A 60 -10.81 6.06 1.59
N VAL A 61 -12.12 6.15 1.35
CA VAL A 61 -12.82 5.30 0.36
C VAL A 61 -12.34 5.58 -1.07
N LYS A 62 -11.93 6.82 -1.37
CA LYS A 62 -11.41 7.17 -2.68
C LYS A 62 -10.05 6.49 -2.90
N ASP A 63 -9.22 6.42 -1.87
CA ASP A 63 -7.94 5.73 -1.91
C ASP A 63 -8.10 4.23 -2.16
N VAL A 64 -9.17 3.59 -1.63
CA VAL A 64 -9.49 2.19 -1.96
C VAL A 64 -9.63 2.01 -3.46
N VAL A 65 -10.40 2.88 -4.11
CA VAL A 65 -10.67 2.77 -5.56
C VAL A 65 -9.42 3.07 -6.37
N VAL A 66 -8.71 4.16 -6.05
CA VAL A 66 -7.54 4.60 -6.81
C VAL A 66 -6.39 3.60 -6.70
N LEU A 67 -6.14 3.04 -5.51
CA LEU A 67 -5.03 2.10 -5.28
C LEU A 67 -5.34 0.67 -5.68
N SER A 68 -6.61 0.34 -5.98
CA SER A 68 -6.99 -0.96 -6.55
C SER A 68 -6.83 -1.02 -8.07
N GLY A 69 -6.68 0.13 -8.74
CA GLY A 69 -6.62 0.25 -10.20
C GLY A 69 -5.21 0.27 -10.80
N THR A 70 -4.17 0.01 -10.00
CA THR A 70 -2.75 -0.01 -10.45
C THR A 70 -2.33 -1.34 -11.05
#